data_AF-A0A392TDA9-F1
#
_entry.id   AF-A0A392TDA9-F1
#
_cell.length_a   1.000
_cell.length_b   1.000
_cell.length_c   1.000
_cell.angle_alpha   90.00
_cell.angle_beta   90.00
_cell.angle_gamma   90.00
#
_symmetry.space_group_name_H-M   'P 1'
#
loop_
_entity.id
_entity.type
_entity.pdbx_description
1 polymer ?
#
loop_
_entity_poly.entity_id
_entity_poly.type
_entity_poly.pdbx_seq_one_letter_code
_entity_poly.pdbx_strand_id
1 'polypeptide(L)' 'MIFSGTLDKEGGSVTRTPLLDGSNYDYWKSRMMAFLKSIDSRTWKAFLNGWEHPKIKDANGADTDVLKPEEEWTT' A
#
# COMPACT_ATOMS: atom_id res chain seq x y z
N MET A 1 26.72 -6.28 22.76
CA MET A 1 27.01 -7.70 22.43
C MET A 1 25.74 -8.30 21.86
N ILE A 2 25.90 -9.07 20.79
CA ILE A 2 24.89 -9.51 19.83
C ILE A 2 23.93 -10.51 20.47
N PHE A 3 22.61 -10.30 20.35
CA PHE A 3 21.66 -11.41 20.42
C PHE A 3 21.35 -11.86 19.00
N SER A 4 21.99 -12.97 18.63
CA SER A 4 21.54 -13.84 17.56
C SER A 4 20.15 -14.35 17.92
N GLY A 5 19.17 -14.04 17.06
CA GLY A 5 17.81 -14.53 17.16
C GLY A 5 17.28 -14.78 15.76
N THR A 6 17.51 -15.99 15.25
CA THR A 6 16.68 -16.58 14.20
C THR A 6 15.25 -16.64 14.75
N LEU A 7 14.34 -15.83 14.20
CA LEU A 7 12.91 -15.85 14.53
C LEU A 7 12.16 -15.92 13.20
N ASP A 8 11.96 -17.12 12.67
CA ASP A 8 10.79 -17.96 12.90
C ASP A 8 9.51 -17.42 12.24
N LYS A 9 9.03 -18.24 11.30
CA LYS A 9 7.65 -18.37 10.80
C LYS A 9 6.75 -17.15 10.96
N GLU A 10 6.36 -16.59 9.82
CA GLU A 10 5.32 -15.58 9.58
C GLU A 10 4.03 -15.76 10.41
N GLY A 11 4.12 -15.49 11.70
CA GLY A 11 3.03 -15.57 12.65
C GLY A 11 2.27 -14.26 12.67
N GLY A 12 1.04 -14.30 12.16
CA GLY A 12 -0.10 -13.51 12.68
C GLY A 12 -0.14 -11.99 12.47
N SER A 13 0.93 -11.33 12.05
CA SER A 13 0.91 -9.89 11.84
C SER A 13 0.32 -9.54 10.47
N VAL A 14 -0.78 -8.78 10.46
CA VAL A 14 -1.32 -8.07 9.27
C VAL A 14 -0.70 -6.68 9.11
N THR A 15 0.27 -6.32 9.95
CA THR A 15 0.94 -5.00 9.93
C THR A 15 2.33 -5.05 9.30
N ARG A 16 2.86 -6.24 9.01
CA ARG A 16 4.16 -6.42 8.37
C ARG A 16 3.97 -6.75 6.88
N THR A 17 4.70 -6.06 6.02
CA THR A 17 4.72 -6.33 4.59
C THR A 17 5.26 -7.76 4.34
N PRO A 18 4.54 -8.62 3.59
CA PRO A 18 5.05 -9.94 3.25
C PRO A 18 6.20 -9.80 2.25
N LEU A 19 7.29 -10.51 2.51
CA LEU A 19 8.47 -10.52 1.63
C LEU A 19 8.17 -11.37 0.40
N LEU A 20 8.46 -10.86 -0.80
CA LEU A 20 8.39 -11.65 -2.02
C LEU A 20 9.73 -12.37 -2.23
N ASP A 21 9.80 -13.63 -1.84
CA ASP A 21 11.01 -14.47 -2.00
C ASP A 21 10.93 -15.41 -3.21
N GLY A 22 9.78 -15.42 -3.92
CA GLY A 22 9.55 -16.24 -5.12
C GLY A 22 9.15 -17.69 -4.85
N SER A 23 9.12 -18.14 -3.59
CA SER A 23 8.81 -19.53 -3.24
C SER A 23 7.32 -19.85 -3.28
N ASN A 24 6.45 -18.87 -2.96
CA ASN A 24 5.00 -19.03 -2.98
C ASN A 24 4.29 -17.72 -3.31
N TYR A 25 4.15 -17.45 -4.61
CA TYR A 25 3.50 -16.23 -5.10
C TYR A 25 2.03 -16.11 -4.68
N ASP A 26 1.27 -17.21 -4.68
CA ASP A 26 -0.15 -17.18 -4.33
C ASP A 26 -0.39 -16.87 -2.85
N TYR A 27 0.46 -17.41 -1.98
CA TYR A 27 0.47 -17.09 -0.56
C TYR A 27 0.84 -15.62 -0.34
N TRP A 28 1.93 -15.16 -0.95
CA TRP A 28 2.35 -13.76 -0.88
C TRP A 28 1.25 -12.81 -1.36
N LYS A 29 0.62 -13.12 -2.50
CA LYS A 29 -0.47 -12.33 -3.08
C LYS A 29 -1.67 -12.24 -2.15
N SER A 30 -2.05 -13.36 -1.52
CA SER A 30 -3.17 -13.38 -0.57
C SER A 30 -2.87 -12.55 0.68
N ARG A 31 -1.65 -12.62 1.20
CA ARG A 31 -1.20 -11.82 2.36
C ARG A 31 -1.10 -10.33 2.02
N MET A 32 -0.57 -9.99 0.85
CA MET A 32 -0.46 -8.61 0.38
C MET A 32 -1.84 -7.98 0.15
N MET A 33 -2.77 -8.73 -0.44
CA MET A 33 -4.15 -8.28 -0.59
C MET A 33 -4.83 -8.02 0.77
N ALA A 34 -4.63 -8.89 1.76
CA ALA A 34 -5.16 -8.68 3.10
C ALA A 34 -4.52 -7.47 3.81
N PHE A 35 -3.19 -7.31 3.66
CA PHE A 35 -2.44 -6.17 4.17
C PHE A 35 -2.98 -4.84 3.62
N LEU A 36 -3.08 -4.71 2.28
CA LEU A 36 -3.58 -3.48 1.64
C LEU A 36 -5.03 -3.15 2.03
N LYS A 37 -5.90 -4.17 2.10
CA LYS A 37 -7.29 -3.99 2.57
C LYS A 37 -7.38 -3.57 4.04
N SER A 38 -6.41 -3.97 4.87
CA SER A 38 -6.38 -3.59 6.28
C SER A 38 -5.92 -2.15 6.51
N ILE A 39 -5.18 -1.56 5.56
CA ILE A 39 -4.77 -0.14 5.61
C ILE A 39 -5.97 0.75 5.26
N ASP A 40 -6.49 0.61 4.04
CA ASP A 40 -7.70 1.30 3.60
C ASP A 40 -8.28 0.66 2.34
N SER A 41 -9.61 0.73 2.21
CA SER A 41 -10.30 0.23 1.02
C SER A 41 -9.93 1.01 -0.26
N ARG A 42 -9.54 2.29 -0.15
CA ARG A 42 -9.08 3.10 -1.30
C ARG A 42 -7.69 2.67 -1.75
N THR A 43 -6.82 2.23 -0.84
CA THR A 43 -5.48 1.70 -1.17
C THR A 43 -5.57 0.47 -2.06
N TRP A 44 -6.47 -0.47 -1.75
CA TRP A 44 -6.69 -1.64 -2.61
C TRP A 44 -7.27 -1.27 -3.99
N LYS A 45 -8.20 -0.30 -4.04
CA LYS A 45 -8.76 0.19 -5.31
C LYS A 45 -7.70 0.88 -6.18
N ALA A 46 -6.83 1.70 -5.58
CA ALA A 46 -5.71 2.33 -6.28
C ALA A 46 -4.72 1.29 -6.82
N PHE A 47 -4.48 0.20 -6.08
CA PHE A 47 -3.65 -0.89 -6.57
C PHE A 47 -4.26 -1.60 -7.80
N LEU A 48 -5.58 -1.82 -7.81
CA LEU A 48 -6.27 -2.48 -8.92
C LEU A 48 -6.44 -1.60 -10.16
N ASN A 49 -6.81 -0.34 -9.97
CA ASN A 49 -7.15 0.58 -11.07
C ASN A 49 -5.94 1.39 -11.56
N GLY A 50 -4.80 1.29 -10.88
CA GLY A 50 -3.70 2.23 -11.02
C GLY A 50 -3.91 3.42 -10.09
N TRP A 51 -2.86 3.80 -9.37
CA TRP A 51 -2.89 4.99 -8.55
C TRP A 51 -2.76 6.22 -9.46
N GLU A 52 -3.73 7.11 -9.38
CA GLU A 52 -3.69 8.41 -10.05
C GLU A 52 -3.23 9.48 -9.05
N HIS A 53 -2.24 10.26 -9.47
CA HIS A 53 -1.73 11.35 -8.65
C HIS A 53 -2.82 12.43 -8.52
N PRO A 54 -3.16 12.88 -7.29
CA PRO A 54 -4.11 13.96 -7.10
C PRO A 54 -3.65 15.22 -7.85
N LYS A 55 -4.57 15.86 -8.55
CA LYS A 55 -4.36 17.11 -9.28
C LYS A 55 -5.00 18.27 -8.54
N ILE A 56 -4.47 19.47 -8.74
CA ILE A 56 -5.09 20.69 -8.21
C ILE A 56 -6.39 20.91 -8.95
N LYS A 57 -7.45 21.26 -8.22
CA LYS A 57 -8.75 21.59 -8.81
C LYS A 57 -8.83 23.07 -9.11
N ASP A 58 -9.37 23.43 -10.27
CA ASP A 58 -9.65 24.82 -10.62
C ASP A 58 -10.86 25.36 -9.82
N ALA A 59 -11.19 26.64 -10.03
CA ALA A 59 -12.33 27.27 -9.36
C ALA A 59 -13.70 26.62 -9.70
N ASN A 60 -13.77 25.82 -10.77
CA ASN A 60 -14.95 25.10 -11.21
C ASN A 60 -14.95 23.63 -10.74
N GLY A 61 -13.92 23.19 -10.02
CA GLY A 61 -13.77 21.84 -9.50
C GLY A 61 -13.21 20.81 -10.50
N ALA A 62 -12.72 21.25 -11.66
CA ALA A 62 -12.09 20.40 -12.66
C ALA A 62 -10.60 20.17 -12.36
N ASP A 63 -10.08 18.99 -12.67
CA ASP A 63 -8.67 18.67 -12.47
C ASP A 63 -7.80 19.45 -13.46
N THR A 64 -6.76 20.10 -12.95
CA THR A 64 -5.73 20.79 -13.76
C THR A 64 -4.59 19.84 -14.13
N ASP A 65 -3.69 20.27 -15.02
CA ASP A 65 -2.47 19.50 -15.31
C ASP A 65 -1.41 19.60 -14.20
N VAL A 66 -1.67 20.40 -13.15
CA VAL A 66 -0.75 20.58 -12.03
C VAL A 66 -1.02 19.52 -10.96
N LEU A 67 0.04 18.78 -10.63
CA LEU A 67 0.00 17.81 -9.54
C LEU A 67 -0.12 18.51 -8.18
N LYS A 68 -0.98 17.98 -7.32
CA LYS A 68 -1.19 18.52 -5.97
C LYS A 68 -0.03 18.09 -5.05
N PRO A 69 0.59 19.00 -4.28
CA PRO A 69 1.63 18.62 -3.33
C PRO A 69 1.10 17.65 -2.27
N GLU A 70 1.96 16.74 -1.80
CA GLU A 70 1.59 15.66 -0.86
C GLU A 70 1.00 16.19 0.46
N GLU A 71 1.50 17.33 0.93
CA GLU A 71 1.03 18.02 2.14
C GLU A 71 -0.46 18.41 2.07
N GLU A 72 -1.01 18.57 0.87
CA GLU A 72 -2.41 18.94 0.67
C GLU A 72 -3.28 17.75 0.26
N TRP A 73 -2.76 16.53 0.23
CA TRP A 73 -3.57 15.36 -0.10
C TRP A 73 -4.63 15.12 0.98
N THR A 74 -5.84 14.79 0.54
CA THR A 74 -6.92 14.41 1.44
C THR A 74 -6.84 12.91 1.73
N THR A 75 -6.59 12.56 3.00
CA THR A 75 -6.61 11.18 3.51
C THR A 75 -8.01 10.59 3.59
#